data_AF-A0A2E3DCW4-F1
#
_entry.id   AF-A0A2E3DCW4-F1
#
_cell.length_a   1.000
_cell.length_b   1.000
_cell.length_c   1.000
_cell.angle_alpha   90.00
_cell.angle_beta   90.00
_cell.angle_gamma   90.00
#
_symmetry.space_group_name_H-M   'P 1'
#
loop_
_entity.id
_entity.type
_entity.pdbx_description
1 polymer ?
#
loop_
_entity_poly.entity_id
_entity_poly.type
_entity_poly.pdbx_seq_one_letter_code
_entity_poly.pdbx_strand_id
1 'polypeptide(L)'
;MKITLSDEQRLLLETAQSFFIDRCPIEQTRKNMSNGKFDQSLWQEMVELGWAGVNIPEEFGGLGLGIESLVPIVESMGRFVVGSPIKSTAVAAGLISSFGTYEQKSIYLPRIVKGEIASIGFIEENGAWDDGFVETVAELRDGGFSLTGKKCFVTDVDCSSLVLVSAKVKNETNIFIIETSEIPEGLVKREVVIDETVRSFQIDLNGLFIGENQVLGSGSNRLADLSSLLLNAAEMSGGVSGVLQLTVDYLKNRKAFDRLIGSYQSLKHPMVDILISSEALRSHLYYAANCLSSGPDKEAEIAIRMASASGSEAFAYASDRAIQFHGGFGFTYDCNAQLYMRRALWCQYQGGDQVYQKKLLETLLLD
;
A
#
# COMPACT_ATOMS: atom_id res chain seq x y z
N MET A 1 5.11 24.33 -12.11
CA MET A 1 4.65 24.19 -10.72
C MET A 1 5.80 23.54 -9.96
N LYS A 2 6.39 24.19 -8.96
CA LYS A 2 7.46 23.58 -8.16
C LYS A 2 6.77 22.71 -7.11
N ILE A 3 7.03 21.40 -7.10
CA ILE A 3 6.61 20.54 -6.00
C ILE A 3 7.34 21.08 -4.76
N THR A 4 6.60 21.75 -3.87
CA THR A 4 7.14 22.24 -2.61
C THR A 4 6.84 21.18 -1.57
N LEU A 5 7.84 20.35 -1.28
CA LEU A 5 7.80 19.45 -0.14
C LEU A 5 8.00 20.27 1.13
N SER A 6 7.38 19.84 2.24
CA SER A 6 7.81 20.32 3.55
C SER A 6 9.25 19.89 3.82
N ASP A 7 9.96 20.59 4.71
CA ASP A 7 11.32 20.21 5.09
C ASP A 7 11.37 18.78 5.68
N GLU A 8 10.31 18.39 6.41
CA GLU A 8 10.13 17.04 6.94
C GLU A 8 9.94 16.01 5.84
N GLN A 9 9.06 16.25 4.87
CA GLN A 9 8.86 15.36 3.73
C GLN A 9 10.12 15.21 2.89
N ARG A 10 10.89 16.31 2.73
CA ARG A 10 12.18 16.28 2.02
C ARG A 10 13.20 15.43 2.76
N LEU A 11 13.33 15.61 4.07
CA LEU A 11 14.24 14.82 4.90
C LEU A 11 13.87 13.33 4.86
N LEU A 12 12.59 13.00 5.04
CA LEU A 12 12.10 11.63 4.95
C LEU A 12 12.37 11.01 3.59
N LEU A 13 12.19 11.76 2.49
CA LEU A 13 12.52 11.29 1.15
C LEU A 13 14.00 10.97 1.01
N GLU A 14 14.88 11.89 1.41
CA GLU A 14 16.33 11.75 1.30
C GLU A 14 16.83 10.56 2.14
N THR A 15 16.34 10.42 3.37
CA THR A 15 16.67 9.29 4.24
C THR A 15 16.14 7.97 3.69
N ALA A 16 14.89 7.92 3.23
CA ALA A 16 14.30 6.70 2.68
C ALA A 16 15.00 6.24 1.41
N GLN A 17 15.34 7.17 0.50
CA GLN A 17 16.08 6.83 -0.71
C GLN A 17 17.45 6.25 -0.40
N SER A 18 18.25 6.90 0.47
CA SER A 18 19.57 6.37 0.86
C SER A 18 19.44 5.01 1.51
N PHE A 19 18.49 4.85 2.44
CA PHE A 19 18.25 3.59 3.14
C PHE A 19 17.91 2.44 2.19
N PHE A 20 16.96 2.63 1.27
CA PHE A 20 16.55 1.54 0.38
C PHE A 20 17.58 1.25 -0.73
N ILE A 21 18.38 2.24 -1.15
CA ILE A 21 19.53 1.99 -2.04
C ILE A 21 20.51 1.02 -1.39
N ASP A 22 20.82 1.23 -0.10
CA ASP A 22 21.83 0.44 0.61
C ASP A 22 21.30 -0.92 1.09
N ARG A 23 20.03 -0.98 1.52
CA ARG A 23 19.45 -2.16 2.18
C ARG A 23 18.58 -3.03 1.28
N CYS A 24 18.02 -2.47 0.21
CA CYS A 24 17.07 -3.16 -0.67
C CYS A 24 17.52 -3.17 -2.15
N PRO A 25 18.74 -3.67 -2.47
CA PRO A 25 19.07 -3.95 -3.86
C PRO A 25 18.11 -5.02 -4.40
N ILE A 26 17.83 -4.97 -5.70
CA ILE A 26 16.80 -5.83 -6.33
C ILE A 26 17.08 -7.34 -6.19
N GLU A 27 18.36 -7.72 -6.05
CA GLU A 27 18.80 -9.07 -5.73
C GLU A 27 18.27 -9.54 -4.36
N GLN A 28 18.23 -8.65 -3.38
CA GLN A 28 17.67 -8.93 -2.06
C GLN A 28 16.15 -9.11 -2.16
N THR A 29 15.45 -8.28 -2.94
CA THR A 29 14.01 -8.46 -3.22
C THR A 29 13.72 -9.85 -3.82
N ARG A 30 14.54 -10.29 -4.78
CA ARG A 30 14.43 -11.65 -5.37
C ARG A 30 14.67 -12.75 -4.35
N LYS A 31 15.68 -12.59 -3.50
CA LYS A 31 15.99 -13.55 -2.44
C LYS A 31 14.82 -13.67 -1.45
N ASN A 32 14.27 -12.54 -1.01
CA ASN A 32 13.12 -12.52 -0.10
C ASN A 32 11.89 -13.17 -0.73
N MET A 33 11.59 -12.86 -1.99
CA MET A 33 10.55 -13.50 -2.80
C MET A 33 10.72 -15.02 -2.84
N SER A 34 11.93 -15.51 -3.16
CA SER A 34 12.20 -16.96 -3.28
C SER A 34 12.07 -17.71 -1.95
N ASN A 35 12.39 -17.07 -0.84
CA ASN A 35 12.26 -17.68 0.49
C ASN A 35 10.81 -17.59 1.01
N GLY A 36 10.00 -16.70 0.45
CA GLY A 36 8.62 -16.45 0.87
C GLY A 36 8.51 -16.00 2.33
N LYS A 37 9.58 -15.41 2.89
CA LYS A 37 9.68 -15.05 4.32
C LYS A 37 9.70 -13.53 4.50
N PHE A 38 9.12 -13.11 5.62
CA PHE A 38 9.27 -11.75 6.13
C PHE A 38 10.73 -11.39 6.38
N ASP A 39 11.15 -10.19 5.97
CA ASP A 39 12.45 -9.64 6.35
C ASP A 39 12.34 -8.86 7.67
N GLN A 40 12.39 -9.60 8.78
CA GLN A 40 12.32 -9.01 10.13
C GLN A 40 13.43 -7.98 10.37
N SER A 41 14.63 -8.18 9.81
CA SER A 41 15.76 -7.27 10.00
C SER A 41 15.47 -5.91 9.36
N LEU A 42 15.02 -5.92 8.11
CA LEU A 42 14.65 -4.70 7.40
C LEU A 42 13.54 -3.94 8.15
N TRP A 43 12.53 -4.66 8.65
CA TRP A 43 11.45 -4.04 9.42
C TRP A 43 11.96 -3.38 10.72
N GLN A 44 12.84 -4.04 11.47
CA GLN A 44 13.40 -3.44 12.69
C GLN A 44 14.23 -2.19 12.38
N GLU A 45 15.00 -2.18 11.30
CA GLU A 45 15.72 -0.97 10.87
C GLU A 45 14.76 0.18 10.51
N MET A 46 13.62 -0.12 9.86
CA MET A 46 12.58 0.87 9.59
C MET A 46 11.94 1.41 10.88
N VAL A 47 11.75 0.55 11.89
CA VAL A 47 11.24 0.92 13.22
C VAL A 47 12.25 1.80 13.97
N GLU A 48 13.55 1.48 13.92
CA GLU A 48 14.63 2.28 14.51
C GLU A 48 14.74 3.68 13.88
N LEU A 49 14.39 3.82 12.60
CA LEU A 49 14.25 5.11 11.91
C LEU A 49 12.97 5.87 12.30
N GLY A 50 12.12 5.30 13.15
CA GLY A 50 10.86 5.89 13.62
C GLY A 50 9.70 5.77 12.64
N TRP A 51 9.85 5.03 11.53
CA TRP A 51 8.85 5.03 10.45
C TRP A 51 7.52 4.37 10.83
N ALA A 52 7.53 3.41 11.75
CA ALA A 52 6.30 2.79 12.26
C ALA A 52 5.45 3.75 13.10
N GLY A 53 6.04 4.83 13.64
CA GLY A 53 5.38 5.81 14.50
C GLY A 53 5.03 7.14 13.82
N VAL A 54 5.28 7.29 12.51
CA VAL A 54 5.17 8.58 11.80
C VAL A 54 3.79 9.23 11.98
N ASN A 55 2.72 8.45 11.77
CA ASN A 55 1.34 8.95 11.84
C ASN A 55 0.67 8.71 13.20
N ILE A 56 1.43 8.26 14.21
CA ILE A 56 0.93 8.02 15.57
C ILE A 56 1.12 9.30 16.41
N PRO A 57 0.12 9.73 17.22
CA PRO A 57 0.28 10.89 18.09
C PRO A 57 1.46 10.78 19.08
N GLU A 58 2.09 11.91 19.37
CA GLU A 58 3.24 11.97 20.30
C GLU A 58 2.90 11.45 21.71
N GLU A 59 1.66 11.64 22.18
CA GLU A 59 1.22 11.13 23.49
C GLU A 59 1.29 9.60 23.61
N PHE A 60 1.30 8.89 22.48
CA PHE A 60 1.47 7.43 22.41
C PHE A 60 2.86 7.01 21.91
N GLY A 61 3.82 7.95 21.85
CA GLY A 61 5.22 7.71 21.47
C GLY A 61 5.51 7.79 19.97
N GLY A 62 4.56 8.24 19.15
CA GLY A 62 4.79 8.48 17.73
C GLY A 62 5.36 9.88 17.43
N LEU A 63 5.35 10.25 16.15
CA LEU A 63 5.87 11.54 15.66
C LEU A 63 4.77 12.57 15.35
N GLY A 64 3.50 12.16 15.30
CA GLY A 64 2.38 13.07 15.08
C GLY A 64 2.33 13.76 13.71
N LEU A 65 3.03 13.24 12.69
CA LEU A 65 3.22 13.92 11.40
C LEU A 65 2.11 13.64 10.37
N GLY A 66 1.07 12.91 10.74
CA GLY A 66 0.02 12.49 9.81
C GLY A 66 0.46 11.35 8.86
N ILE A 67 -0.51 10.78 8.14
CA ILE A 67 -0.28 9.62 7.26
C ILE A 67 0.31 10.04 5.90
N GLU A 68 0.02 11.26 5.47
CA GLU A 68 0.61 11.90 4.30
C GLU A 68 2.15 11.98 4.38
N SER A 69 2.70 12.02 5.59
CA SER A 69 4.15 12.05 5.81
C SER A 69 4.84 10.72 5.52
N LEU A 70 4.07 9.63 5.34
CA LEU A 70 4.60 8.35 4.84
C LEU A 70 4.76 8.30 3.32
N VAL A 71 4.17 9.25 2.57
CA VAL A 71 4.25 9.28 1.10
C VAL A 71 5.69 9.20 0.57
N PRO A 72 6.68 9.96 1.09
CA PRO A 72 8.07 9.86 0.64
C PRO A 72 8.73 8.50 0.90
N ILE A 73 8.36 7.85 2.01
CA ILE A 73 8.89 6.53 2.38
C ILE A 73 8.32 5.47 1.43
N VAL A 74 7.00 5.49 1.21
CA VAL A 74 6.32 4.53 0.34
C VAL A 74 6.64 4.75 -1.14
N GLU A 75 6.83 6.00 -1.58
CA GLU A 75 7.38 6.31 -2.91
C GLU A 75 8.78 5.69 -3.08
N SER A 76 9.64 5.80 -2.08
CA SER A 76 10.97 5.18 -2.13
C SER A 76 10.88 3.65 -2.15
N MET A 77 9.96 3.05 -1.39
CA MET A 77 9.71 1.60 -1.41
C MET A 77 9.27 1.11 -2.80
N GLY A 78 8.36 1.82 -3.45
CA GLY A 78 7.89 1.48 -4.79
C GLY A 78 9.01 1.45 -5.83
N ARG A 79 9.97 2.39 -5.71
CA ARG A 79 11.14 2.45 -6.59
C ARG A 79 11.99 1.17 -6.53
N PHE A 80 12.11 0.55 -5.37
CA PHE A 80 12.90 -0.66 -5.16
C PHE A 80 12.06 -1.95 -5.03
N VAL A 81 10.74 -1.86 -5.25
CA VAL A 81 9.79 -2.99 -5.13
C VAL A 81 9.87 -3.66 -3.75
N VAL A 82 9.99 -2.84 -2.69
CA VAL A 82 10.09 -3.33 -1.31
C VAL A 82 8.75 -3.93 -0.88
N GLY A 83 8.79 -5.14 -0.32
CA GLY A 83 7.64 -5.74 0.40
C GLY A 83 7.79 -5.49 1.89
N SER A 84 6.96 -4.62 2.46
CA SER A 84 6.99 -4.27 3.89
C SER A 84 5.57 -3.94 4.39
N PRO A 85 5.25 -4.30 5.65
CA PRO A 85 3.91 -4.12 6.22
C PRO A 85 3.61 -2.67 6.64
N ILE A 86 4.49 -1.70 6.36
CA ILE A 86 4.34 -0.32 6.84
C ILE A 86 3.02 0.32 6.40
N LYS A 87 2.52 0.01 5.19
CA LYS A 87 1.27 0.61 4.68
C LYS A 87 0.07 0.15 5.51
N SER A 88 -0.12 -1.16 5.68
CA SER A 88 -1.23 -1.71 6.46
C SER A 88 -1.13 -1.29 7.92
N THR A 89 0.08 -1.31 8.47
CA THR A 89 0.36 -0.92 9.85
C THR A 89 0.01 0.55 10.09
N ALA A 90 0.39 1.45 9.19
CA ALA A 90 0.07 2.87 9.29
C ALA A 90 -1.43 3.15 9.18
N VAL A 91 -2.13 2.49 8.25
CA VAL A 91 -3.59 2.61 8.11
C VAL A 91 -4.29 2.11 9.37
N ALA A 92 -3.86 0.97 9.92
CA ALA A 92 -4.38 0.44 11.17
C ALA A 92 -4.15 1.39 12.36
N ALA A 93 -2.94 1.95 12.47
CA ALA A 93 -2.62 2.94 13.50
C ALA A 93 -3.47 4.21 13.38
N GLY A 94 -3.74 4.66 12.15
CA GLY A 94 -4.65 5.78 11.87
C GLY A 94 -6.07 5.49 12.34
N LEU A 95 -6.61 4.31 12.02
CA LEU A 95 -7.92 3.87 12.48
C LEU A 95 -8.01 3.80 14.00
N ILE A 96 -7.01 3.19 14.66
CA ILE A 96 -6.96 3.12 16.13
C ILE A 96 -6.91 4.53 16.74
N SER A 97 -6.11 5.42 16.16
CA SER A 97 -5.96 6.81 16.63
C SER A 97 -7.27 7.60 16.48
N SER A 98 -8.03 7.39 15.40
CA SER A 98 -9.27 8.12 15.14
C SER A 98 -10.46 7.58 15.90
N PHE A 99 -10.61 6.26 16.00
CA PHE A 99 -11.86 5.63 16.47
C PHE A 99 -11.72 4.91 17.82
N GLY A 100 -10.50 4.53 18.22
CA GLY A 100 -10.30 3.73 19.41
C GLY A 100 -10.66 4.48 20.70
N THR A 101 -11.00 3.72 21.74
CA THR A 101 -11.07 4.29 23.10
C THR A 101 -9.68 4.68 23.59
N TYR A 102 -9.60 5.48 24.66
CA TYR A 102 -8.31 5.83 25.24
C TYR A 102 -7.52 4.58 25.69
N GLU A 103 -8.20 3.58 26.23
CA GLU A 103 -7.63 2.30 26.62
C GLU A 103 -7.04 1.55 25.41
N GLN A 104 -7.80 1.45 24.30
CA GLN A 104 -7.32 0.81 23.07
C GLN A 104 -6.09 1.53 22.50
N LYS A 105 -6.13 2.87 22.43
CA LYS A 105 -4.99 3.68 21.96
C LYS A 105 -3.75 3.46 22.82
N SER A 106 -3.93 3.49 24.14
CA SER A 106 -2.83 3.33 25.12
C SER A 106 -2.21 1.94 25.10
N ILE A 107 -2.95 0.92 24.66
CA ILE A 107 -2.45 -0.46 24.50
C ILE A 107 -1.75 -0.62 23.15
N TYR A 108 -2.43 -0.30 22.04
CA TYR A 108 -1.98 -0.72 20.71
C TYR A 108 -1.01 0.25 20.04
N LEU A 109 -1.20 1.57 20.17
CA LEU A 109 -0.34 2.53 19.47
C LEU A 109 1.13 2.46 19.93
N PRO A 110 1.44 2.39 21.24
CA PRO A 110 2.82 2.22 21.69
C PRO A 110 3.46 0.88 21.26
N ARG A 111 2.65 -0.17 21.04
CA ARG A 111 3.11 -1.46 20.51
C ARG A 111 3.53 -1.33 19.04
N ILE A 112 2.72 -0.63 18.25
CA ILE A 112 3.03 -0.35 16.84
C ILE A 112 4.29 0.51 16.71
N VAL A 113 4.44 1.54 17.55
CA VAL A 113 5.68 2.36 17.60
C VAL A 113 6.91 1.49 17.86
N LYS A 114 6.79 0.45 18.68
CA LYS A 114 7.87 -0.51 18.98
C LYS A 114 8.05 -1.60 17.91
N GLY A 115 7.31 -1.53 16.81
CA GLY A 115 7.46 -2.44 15.67
C GLY A 115 6.52 -3.63 15.67
N GLU A 116 5.44 -3.63 16.46
CA GLU A 116 4.35 -4.58 16.21
C GLU A 116 3.61 -4.23 14.93
N ILE A 117 3.27 -5.25 14.15
CA ILE A 117 2.69 -5.12 12.82
C ILE A 117 1.17 -5.27 12.90
N ALA A 118 0.46 -4.47 12.11
CA ALA A 118 -0.98 -4.56 11.97
C ALA A 118 -1.39 -4.73 10.50
N SER A 119 -2.35 -5.64 10.26
CA SER A 119 -2.93 -5.94 8.96
C SER A 119 -4.37 -5.42 8.85
N ILE A 120 -4.85 -5.21 7.63
CA ILE A 120 -6.21 -4.75 7.34
C ILE A 120 -6.94 -5.82 6.53
N GLY A 121 -8.05 -6.31 7.06
CA GLY A 121 -8.93 -7.30 6.42
C GLY A 121 -10.29 -6.70 6.08
N PHE A 122 -10.36 -5.88 5.04
CA PHE A 122 -11.59 -5.22 4.60
C PHE A 122 -12.21 -5.84 3.35
N ILE A 123 -11.39 -6.35 2.43
CA ILE A 123 -11.83 -6.93 1.17
C ILE A 123 -12.38 -8.34 1.39
N GLU A 124 -13.42 -8.70 0.63
CA GLU A 124 -14.13 -9.98 0.69
C GLU A 124 -14.20 -10.65 -0.69
N GLU A 125 -14.75 -11.86 -0.75
CA GLU A 125 -14.81 -12.67 -1.99
C GLU A 125 -15.66 -12.00 -3.10
N ASN A 126 -16.53 -11.05 -2.75
CA ASN A 126 -17.31 -10.27 -3.72
C ASN A 126 -16.49 -9.22 -4.48
N GLY A 127 -15.26 -8.94 -4.05
CA GLY A 127 -14.32 -8.03 -4.71
C GLY A 127 -14.71 -6.55 -4.65
N ALA A 128 -15.62 -6.16 -3.76
CA ALA A 128 -16.02 -4.77 -3.60
C ALA A 128 -15.01 -3.97 -2.76
N TRP A 129 -14.83 -2.70 -3.11
CA TRP A 129 -13.96 -1.75 -2.40
C TRP A 129 -14.74 -0.69 -1.60
N ASP A 130 -16.05 -0.87 -1.44
CA ASP A 130 -16.94 0.08 -0.75
C ASP A 130 -17.67 -0.59 0.43
N ASP A 131 -17.89 0.18 1.49
CA ASP A 131 -18.49 -0.24 2.75
C ASP A 131 -19.92 -0.77 2.59
N GLY A 132 -20.65 -0.32 1.56
CA GLY A 132 -22.01 -0.79 1.27
C GLY A 132 -22.06 -2.30 0.99
N PHE A 133 -20.96 -2.88 0.53
CA PHE A 133 -20.87 -4.26 0.05
C PHE A 133 -20.17 -5.21 1.03
N VAL A 134 -19.90 -4.80 2.27
CA VAL A 134 -19.42 -5.73 3.31
C VAL A 134 -20.47 -6.83 3.54
N GLU A 135 -20.11 -8.10 3.46
CA GLU A 135 -20.98 -9.25 3.72
C GLU A 135 -20.64 -9.97 5.02
N THR A 136 -19.41 -9.82 5.55
CA THR A 136 -19.06 -10.35 6.87
C THR A 136 -20.00 -9.77 7.93
N VAL A 137 -20.59 -10.61 8.75
CA VAL A 137 -21.55 -10.24 9.81
C VAL A 137 -20.93 -10.47 11.19
N ALA A 138 -21.23 -9.56 12.12
CA ALA A 138 -20.95 -9.68 13.55
C ALA A 138 -22.27 -9.73 14.32
N GLU A 139 -22.63 -10.90 14.84
CA GLU A 139 -23.85 -11.09 15.65
C GLU A 139 -23.55 -10.99 17.14
N LEU A 140 -24.28 -10.14 17.87
CA LEU A 140 -24.14 -10.04 19.32
C LEU A 140 -24.48 -11.37 20.00
N ARG A 141 -23.54 -11.94 20.75
CA ARG A 141 -23.70 -13.16 21.55
C ARG A 141 -22.89 -13.04 22.83
N ASP A 142 -23.44 -13.45 23.97
CA ASP A 142 -22.72 -13.61 25.24
C ASP A 142 -21.80 -12.45 25.66
N GLY A 143 -22.21 -11.19 25.42
CA GLY A 143 -21.41 -10.00 25.75
C GLY A 143 -20.22 -9.74 24.80
N GLY A 144 -20.30 -10.27 23.59
CA GLY A 144 -19.35 -10.09 22.49
C GLY A 144 -20.03 -10.31 21.14
N PHE A 145 -19.25 -10.62 20.11
CA PHE A 145 -19.74 -10.86 18.76
C PHE A 145 -19.23 -12.18 18.21
N SER A 146 -20.12 -12.94 17.56
CA SER A 146 -19.75 -14.06 16.71
C SER A 146 -19.65 -13.58 15.26
N LEU A 147 -18.49 -13.77 14.66
CA LEU A 147 -18.23 -13.40 13.27
C LEU A 147 -18.62 -14.53 12.30
N THR A 148 -19.04 -14.14 11.11
CA THR A 148 -19.30 -15.05 9.99
C THR A 148 -18.98 -14.32 8.70
N GLY A 149 -18.07 -14.88 7.90
CA GLY A 149 -17.54 -14.26 6.69
C GLY A 149 -16.09 -14.60 6.44
N LYS A 150 -15.53 -14.03 5.37
CA LYS A 150 -14.14 -14.22 4.99
C LYS A 150 -13.53 -12.92 4.51
N LYS A 151 -12.29 -12.67 4.90
CA LYS A 151 -11.47 -11.58 4.38
C LYS A 151 -10.44 -12.12 3.42
N CYS A 152 -10.25 -11.44 2.30
CA CYS A 152 -9.31 -11.80 1.25
C CYS A 152 -8.29 -10.69 1.08
N PHE A 153 -7.15 -11.01 0.45
CA PHE A 153 -6.09 -10.04 0.20
C PHE A 153 -5.53 -9.36 1.46
N VAL A 154 -5.60 -10.03 2.61
CA VAL A 154 -5.06 -9.52 3.87
C VAL A 154 -3.54 -9.63 3.80
N THR A 155 -2.86 -8.50 3.75
CA THR A 155 -1.41 -8.47 3.59
C THR A 155 -0.69 -8.69 4.92
N ASP A 156 0.39 -9.47 4.87
CA ASP A 156 1.37 -9.65 5.95
C ASP A 156 0.84 -10.21 7.29
N VAL A 157 -0.34 -10.87 7.30
CA VAL A 157 -0.95 -11.39 8.53
C VAL A 157 -0.13 -12.51 9.19
N ASP A 158 0.73 -13.20 8.44
CA ASP A 158 1.67 -14.20 8.95
C ASP A 158 2.73 -13.64 9.90
N CYS A 159 2.94 -12.33 9.88
CA CYS A 159 3.85 -11.62 10.79
C CYS A 159 3.18 -10.49 11.57
N SER A 160 1.86 -10.33 11.47
CA SER A 160 1.12 -9.32 12.22
C SER A 160 0.83 -9.77 13.64
N SER A 161 0.89 -8.83 14.59
CA SER A 161 0.31 -9.03 15.92
C SER A 161 -1.19 -8.76 15.89
N LEU A 162 -1.65 -7.84 15.05
CA LEU A 162 -3.02 -7.35 15.02
C LEU A 162 -3.61 -7.47 13.61
N VAL A 163 -4.90 -7.75 13.51
CA VAL A 163 -5.67 -7.56 12.28
C VAL A 163 -6.93 -6.76 12.58
N LEU A 164 -7.17 -5.71 11.78
CA LEU A 164 -8.41 -4.96 11.81
C LEU A 164 -9.33 -5.49 10.73
N VAL A 165 -10.52 -5.94 11.11
CA VAL A 165 -11.52 -6.50 10.17
C VAL A 165 -12.79 -5.67 10.16
N SER A 166 -13.37 -5.48 8.98
CA SER A 166 -14.70 -4.87 8.85
C SER A 166 -15.79 -5.94 8.96
N ALA A 167 -16.87 -5.68 9.68
CA ALA A 167 -18.05 -6.54 9.67
C ALA A 167 -19.33 -5.73 9.94
N LYS A 168 -20.45 -6.17 9.37
CA LYS A 168 -21.77 -5.59 9.61
C LYS A 168 -22.29 -6.00 10.97
N VAL A 169 -22.56 -5.01 11.82
CA VAL A 169 -23.39 -5.16 13.01
C VAL A 169 -24.77 -4.61 12.64
N LYS A 170 -25.76 -5.50 12.51
CA LYS A 170 -27.07 -5.15 11.91
C LYS A 170 -26.87 -4.60 10.48
N ASN A 171 -27.04 -3.29 10.29
CA ASN A 171 -26.94 -2.63 8.99
C ASN A 171 -25.74 -1.67 8.88
N GLU A 172 -24.89 -1.61 9.91
CA GLU A 172 -23.78 -0.67 9.98
C GLU A 172 -22.45 -1.41 9.97
N THR A 173 -21.54 -0.97 9.11
CA THR A 173 -20.17 -1.49 9.07
C THR A 173 -19.41 -0.99 10.29
N ASN A 174 -18.83 -1.93 11.03
CA ASN A 174 -18.00 -1.69 12.20
C ASN A 174 -16.60 -2.29 11.97
N ILE A 175 -15.61 -1.72 12.64
CA ILE A 175 -14.24 -2.22 12.62
C ILE A 175 -13.95 -2.90 13.96
N PHE A 176 -13.29 -4.05 13.89
CA PHE A 176 -12.89 -4.84 15.05
C PHE A 176 -11.37 -5.04 15.05
N ILE A 177 -10.73 -4.95 16.22
CA ILE A 177 -9.32 -5.27 16.41
C ILE A 177 -9.23 -6.70 16.95
N ILE A 178 -8.55 -7.58 16.23
CA ILE A 178 -8.34 -8.97 16.62
C ILE A 178 -6.84 -9.18 16.82
N GLU A 179 -6.45 -9.72 17.96
CA GLU A 179 -5.07 -10.19 18.15
C GLU A 179 -4.89 -11.43 17.26
N THR A 180 -3.83 -11.46 16.46
CA THR A 180 -3.63 -12.55 15.49
C THR A 180 -3.49 -13.91 16.18
N SER A 181 -3.05 -13.92 17.45
CA SER A 181 -3.01 -15.12 18.30
C SER A 181 -4.38 -15.68 18.69
N GLU A 182 -5.45 -14.90 18.57
CA GLU A 182 -6.84 -15.33 18.81
C GLU A 182 -7.45 -16.02 17.58
N ILE A 183 -6.82 -15.89 16.41
CA ILE A 183 -7.25 -16.54 15.17
C ILE A 183 -6.61 -17.92 15.10
N PRO A 184 -7.38 -19.02 15.12
CA PRO A 184 -6.82 -20.35 14.95
C PRO A 184 -6.05 -20.46 13.62
N GLU A 185 -4.85 -21.06 13.65
CA GLU A 185 -3.96 -21.16 12.47
C GLU A 185 -4.65 -21.75 11.23
N GLY A 186 -5.57 -22.70 11.42
CA GLY A 186 -6.34 -23.31 10.34
C GLY A 186 -7.33 -22.39 9.62
N LEU A 187 -7.57 -21.19 10.14
CA LEU A 187 -8.45 -20.17 9.53
C LEU A 187 -7.67 -19.15 8.70
N VAL A 188 -6.34 -19.18 8.72
CA VAL A 188 -5.50 -18.30 7.89
C VAL A 188 -4.88 -19.12 6.76
N LYS A 189 -5.12 -18.69 5.52
CA LYS A 189 -4.64 -19.40 4.33
C LYS A 189 -3.88 -18.45 3.42
N ARG A 190 -2.64 -18.82 3.07
CA ARG A 190 -1.85 -18.07 2.08
C ARG A 190 -2.51 -18.12 0.70
N GLU A 191 -2.63 -16.97 0.07
CA GLU A 191 -3.12 -16.80 -1.28
C GLU A 191 -1.96 -16.79 -2.28
N VAL A 192 -2.21 -17.29 -3.48
CA VAL A 192 -1.29 -17.14 -4.61
C VAL A 192 -1.76 -15.94 -5.42
N VAL A 193 -0.97 -14.87 -5.40
CA VAL A 193 -1.28 -13.61 -6.09
C VAL A 193 -0.28 -13.36 -7.22
N ILE A 194 -0.60 -12.41 -8.09
CA ILE A 194 0.22 -12.08 -9.27
C ILE A 194 1.63 -11.62 -8.89
N ASP A 195 1.79 -10.97 -7.73
CA ASP A 195 3.06 -10.46 -7.23
C ASP A 195 3.59 -11.29 -6.05
N GLU A 196 4.58 -12.12 -6.34
CA GLU A 196 5.24 -13.00 -5.37
C GLU A 196 6.02 -12.24 -4.29
N THR A 197 6.27 -10.94 -4.46
CA THR A 197 6.89 -10.09 -3.43
C THR A 197 5.88 -9.62 -2.37
N VAL A 198 4.58 -9.84 -2.59
CA VAL A 198 3.51 -9.54 -1.66
C VAL A 198 3.07 -10.82 -0.94
N ARG A 199 2.88 -10.73 0.38
CA ARG A 199 2.36 -11.84 1.20
C ARG A 199 0.89 -11.59 1.47
N SER A 200 0.04 -12.33 0.77
CA SER A 200 -1.41 -12.19 0.79
C SER A 200 -2.07 -13.41 1.43
N PHE A 201 -3.11 -13.19 2.22
CA PHE A 201 -3.80 -14.24 2.95
C PHE A 201 -5.32 -14.03 2.95
N GLN A 202 -6.03 -15.15 2.97
CA GLN A 202 -7.43 -15.23 3.31
C GLN A 202 -7.55 -15.54 4.81
N ILE A 203 -8.52 -14.91 5.47
CA ILE A 203 -8.90 -15.19 6.86
C ILE A 203 -10.37 -15.63 6.88
N ASP A 204 -10.61 -16.85 7.34
CA ASP A 204 -11.96 -17.36 7.62
C ASP A 204 -12.39 -16.93 9.03
N LEU A 205 -13.47 -16.18 9.14
CA LEU A 205 -13.96 -15.65 10.42
C LEU A 205 -15.13 -16.47 10.97
N ASN A 206 -15.54 -17.55 10.30
CA ASN A 206 -16.72 -18.32 10.66
C ASN A 206 -16.60 -18.95 12.04
N GLY A 207 -17.43 -18.46 12.97
CA GLY A 207 -17.46 -18.96 14.36
C GLY A 207 -16.38 -18.35 15.25
N LEU A 208 -15.60 -17.38 14.77
CA LEU A 208 -14.69 -16.62 15.61
C LEU A 208 -15.50 -15.73 16.57
N PHE A 209 -15.21 -15.81 17.86
CA PHE A 209 -15.84 -14.99 18.90
C PHE A 209 -14.88 -13.89 19.33
N ILE A 210 -15.37 -12.66 19.39
CA ILE A 210 -14.61 -11.48 19.83
C ILE A 210 -15.37 -10.74 20.94
N GLY A 211 -14.65 -10.17 21.90
CA GLY A 211 -15.24 -9.41 23.00
C GLY A 211 -15.70 -8.01 22.60
N GLU A 212 -16.59 -7.40 23.39
CA GLU A 212 -17.03 -6.01 23.18
C GLU A 212 -15.87 -4.99 23.23
N ASN A 213 -14.82 -5.27 24.00
CA ASN A 213 -13.61 -4.44 24.07
C ASN A 213 -12.76 -4.45 22.77
N GLN A 214 -13.07 -5.34 21.83
CA GLN A 214 -12.42 -5.44 20.52
C GLN A 214 -13.11 -4.62 19.44
N VAL A 215 -14.28 -4.04 19.74
CA VAL A 215 -14.95 -3.11 18.83
C VAL A 215 -14.20 -1.79 18.83
N LEU A 216 -13.68 -1.40 17.67
CA LEU A 216 -13.06 -0.09 17.47
C LEU A 216 -14.15 0.99 17.28
N GLY A 217 -15.25 0.63 16.61
CA GLY A 217 -16.44 1.46 16.49
C GLY A 217 -17.07 1.44 15.10
N SER A 218 -18.22 2.12 14.99
CA SER A 218 -18.88 2.46 13.75
C SER A 218 -18.18 3.68 13.13
N GLY A 219 -17.28 3.44 12.18
CA GLY A 219 -16.58 4.49 11.46
C GLY A 219 -16.70 4.22 9.97
N SER A 220 -16.94 5.25 9.17
CA SER A 220 -16.78 5.13 7.72
C SER A 220 -15.34 4.74 7.45
N ASN A 221 -15.12 3.71 6.63
CA ASN A 221 -13.78 3.35 6.19
C ASN A 221 -13.16 4.42 5.30
N ARG A 222 -13.86 5.52 4.99
CA ARG A 222 -13.39 6.64 4.16
C ARG A 222 -11.97 7.09 4.52
N LEU A 223 -11.63 7.25 5.81
CA LEU A 223 -10.26 7.65 6.17
C LEU A 223 -9.26 6.55 5.78
N ALA A 224 -9.55 5.29 6.11
CA ALA A 224 -8.71 4.16 5.73
C ALA A 224 -8.62 3.97 4.21
N ASP A 225 -9.71 4.18 3.47
CA ASP A 225 -9.77 4.07 2.02
C ASP A 225 -8.91 5.15 1.36
N LEU A 226 -9.08 6.41 1.76
CA LEU A 226 -8.29 7.53 1.25
C LEU A 226 -6.81 7.38 1.62
N SER A 227 -6.50 6.98 2.84
CA SER A 227 -5.14 6.69 3.28
C SER A 227 -4.51 5.54 2.50
N SER A 228 -5.21 4.42 2.33
CA SER A 228 -4.72 3.26 1.57
C SER A 228 -4.49 3.62 0.10
N LEU A 229 -5.41 4.38 -0.49
CA LEU A 229 -5.34 4.82 -1.88
C LEU A 229 -4.18 5.81 -2.10
N LEU A 230 -3.94 6.73 -1.17
CA LEU A 230 -2.79 7.65 -1.20
C LEU A 230 -1.46 6.88 -1.12
N LEU A 231 -1.33 5.95 -0.18
CA LEU A 231 -0.10 5.15 -0.05
C LEU A 231 0.11 4.22 -1.25
N ASN A 232 -0.96 3.67 -1.82
CA ASN A 232 -0.88 2.90 -3.07
C ASN A 232 -0.42 3.79 -4.25
N ALA A 233 -0.92 5.02 -4.35
CA ALA A 233 -0.46 5.99 -5.36
C ALA A 233 1.02 6.37 -5.16
N ALA A 234 1.48 6.47 -3.92
CA ALA A 234 2.90 6.70 -3.60
C ALA A 234 3.76 5.55 -4.13
N GLU A 235 3.35 4.31 -3.88
CA GLU A 235 4.07 3.13 -4.35
C GLU A 235 4.11 3.04 -5.89
N MET A 236 3.00 3.37 -6.57
CA MET A 236 2.96 3.45 -8.02
C MET A 236 3.90 4.55 -8.56
N SER A 237 3.97 5.73 -7.91
CA SER A 237 4.91 6.81 -8.27
C SER A 237 6.36 6.32 -8.22
N GLY A 238 6.72 5.68 -7.12
CA GLY A 238 8.02 5.03 -6.95
C GLY A 238 8.29 3.99 -8.04
N GLY A 239 7.32 3.10 -8.26
CA GLY A 239 7.39 2.02 -9.23
C GLY A 239 7.65 2.51 -10.65
N VAL A 240 6.97 3.57 -11.09
CA VAL A 240 7.20 4.22 -12.39
C VAL A 240 8.64 4.73 -12.49
N SER A 241 9.14 5.39 -11.45
CA SER A 241 10.54 5.88 -11.41
C SER A 241 11.55 4.74 -11.49
N GLY A 242 11.32 3.65 -10.73
CA GLY A 242 12.18 2.48 -10.72
C GLY A 242 12.24 1.77 -12.07
N VAL A 243 11.08 1.54 -12.69
CA VAL A 243 11.02 0.85 -13.99
C VAL A 243 11.55 1.71 -15.15
N LEU A 244 11.36 3.04 -15.08
CA LEU A 244 11.97 3.99 -16.00
C LEU A 244 13.51 3.88 -15.95
N GLN A 245 14.09 3.93 -14.74
CA GLN A 245 15.53 3.81 -14.54
C GLN A 245 16.05 2.47 -15.05
N LEU A 246 15.43 1.36 -14.65
CA LEU A 246 15.78 0.00 -15.08
C LEU A 246 15.82 -0.11 -16.61
N THR A 247 14.77 0.40 -17.27
CA THR A 247 14.62 0.30 -18.72
C THR A 247 15.65 1.17 -19.44
N VAL A 248 15.85 2.41 -18.99
CA VAL A 248 16.85 3.31 -19.58
C VAL A 248 18.26 2.71 -19.48
N ASP A 249 18.61 2.10 -18.34
CA ASP A 249 19.91 1.47 -18.15
C ASP A 249 20.09 0.28 -19.10
N TYR A 250 19.08 -0.56 -19.29
CA TYR A 250 19.13 -1.63 -20.28
C TYR A 250 19.31 -1.08 -21.71
N LEU A 251 18.52 -0.06 -22.08
CA LEU A 251 18.58 0.56 -23.40
C LEU A 251 19.94 1.20 -23.72
N LYS A 252 20.64 1.72 -22.70
CA LYS A 252 21.99 2.31 -22.82
C LYS A 252 23.10 1.27 -22.97
N ASN A 253 22.87 0.02 -22.59
CA ASN A 253 23.90 -1.02 -22.60
C ASN A 253 23.69 -2.09 -23.69
N ARG A 254 22.44 -2.38 -24.06
CA ARG A 254 22.12 -3.42 -25.05
C ARG A 254 22.41 -2.96 -26.47
N LYS A 255 23.17 -3.76 -27.23
CA LYS A 255 23.43 -3.55 -28.67
C LYS A 255 22.59 -4.48 -29.53
N ALA A 256 22.03 -3.95 -30.62
CA ALA A 256 21.42 -4.71 -31.71
C ALA A 256 21.50 -3.89 -33.00
N PHE A 257 21.72 -4.57 -34.13
CA PHE A 257 21.97 -3.93 -35.43
C PHE A 257 23.05 -2.85 -35.34
N ASP A 258 24.21 -3.24 -34.77
CA ASP A 258 25.45 -2.45 -34.66
C ASP A 258 25.38 -1.13 -33.88
N ARG A 259 24.29 -0.88 -33.15
CA ARG A 259 24.16 0.28 -32.25
C ARG A 259 23.44 -0.07 -30.96
N LEU A 260 23.54 0.83 -29.98
CA LEU A 260 22.76 0.74 -28.75
C LEU A 260 21.27 0.87 -29.07
N ILE A 261 20.44 0.02 -28.49
CA ILE A 261 19.00 0.04 -28.76
C ILE A 261 18.34 1.32 -28.23
N GLY A 262 18.90 1.97 -27.21
CA GLY A 262 18.46 3.28 -26.76
C GLY A 262 18.59 4.40 -27.80
N SER A 263 19.23 4.16 -28.96
CA SER A 263 19.32 5.15 -30.05
C SER A 263 18.07 5.21 -30.93
N TYR A 264 17.23 4.18 -30.96
CA TYR A 264 16.03 4.12 -31.80
C TYR A 264 14.90 5.00 -31.26
N GLN A 265 14.28 5.82 -32.10
CA GLN A 265 13.16 6.69 -31.71
C GLN A 265 11.95 5.92 -31.19
N SER A 266 11.69 4.73 -31.76
CA SER A 266 10.61 3.83 -31.32
C SER A 266 10.75 3.36 -29.86
N LEU A 267 11.97 3.43 -29.30
CA LEU A 267 12.23 3.15 -27.88
C LEU A 267 12.32 4.45 -27.08
N LYS A 268 12.89 5.52 -27.65
CA LYS A 268 13.02 6.81 -26.96
C LYS A 268 11.68 7.48 -26.67
N HIS A 269 10.76 7.55 -27.64
CA HIS A 269 9.49 8.27 -27.45
C HIS A 269 8.66 7.68 -26.30
N PRO A 270 8.46 6.35 -26.21
CA PRO A 270 7.78 5.77 -25.05
C PRO A 270 8.49 6.04 -23.72
N MET A 271 9.83 6.10 -23.68
CA MET A 271 10.54 6.48 -22.45
C MET A 271 10.30 7.94 -22.06
N VAL A 272 10.14 8.84 -23.04
CA VAL A 272 9.76 10.23 -22.79
C VAL A 272 8.33 10.30 -22.26
N ASP A 273 7.40 9.53 -22.82
CA ASP A 273 6.01 9.46 -22.33
C ASP A 273 5.96 8.95 -20.88
N ILE A 274 6.74 7.91 -20.57
CA ILE A 274 6.88 7.39 -19.20
C ILE A 274 7.43 8.47 -18.27
N LEU A 275 8.50 9.19 -18.66
CA LEU A 275 9.05 10.29 -17.85
C LEU A 275 8.01 11.38 -17.60
N ILE A 276 7.26 11.81 -18.62
CA ILE A 276 6.20 12.82 -18.47
C ILE A 276 5.13 12.32 -17.51
N SER A 277 4.68 11.07 -17.65
CA SER A 277 3.69 10.47 -16.75
C SER A 277 4.20 10.36 -15.31
N SER A 278 5.49 10.07 -15.12
CA SER A 278 6.12 10.01 -13.80
C SER A 278 6.10 11.36 -13.09
N GLU A 279 6.46 12.44 -13.78
CA GLU A 279 6.46 13.80 -13.21
C GLU A 279 5.03 14.30 -12.93
N ALA A 280 4.07 13.97 -13.79
CA ALA A 280 2.66 14.29 -13.59
C ALA A 280 2.08 13.54 -12.38
N LEU A 281 2.32 12.24 -12.28
CA LEU A 281 1.92 11.40 -11.15
C LEU A 281 2.50 11.91 -9.84
N ARG A 282 3.79 12.21 -9.81
CA ARG A 282 4.45 12.75 -8.61
C ARG A 282 3.85 14.09 -8.17
N SER A 283 3.48 14.94 -9.14
CA SER A 283 2.77 16.18 -8.86
C SER A 283 1.38 15.95 -8.24
N HIS A 284 0.60 15.02 -8.79
CA HIS A 284 -0.71 14.64 -8.22
C HIS A 284 -0.56 14.06 -6.81
N LEU A 285 0.42 13.18 -6.61
CA LEU A 285 0.67 12.50 -5.34
C LEU A 285 0.95 13.50 -4.21
N TYR A 286 1.90 14.42 -4.41
CA TYR A 286 2.26 15.36 -3.35
C TYR A 286 1.20 16.44 -3.12
N TYR A 287 0.43 16.79 -4.15
CA TYR A 287 -0.76 17.63 -3.96
C TYR A 287 -1.82 16.90 -3.12
N ALA A 288 -2.10 15.62 -3.42
CA ALA A 288 -3.03 14.80 -2.66
C ALA A 288 -2.61 14.63 -1.19
N ALA A 289 -1.31 14.43 -0.95
CA ALA A 289 -0.72 14.39 0.39
C ALA A 289 -0.97 15.71 1.15
N ASN A 290 -0.77 16.85 0.50
CA ASN A 290 -1.02 18.17 1.07
C ASN A 290 -2.51 18.46 1.31
N CYS A 291 -3.41 17.99 0.45
CA CYS A 291 -4.85 18.12 0.71
C CYS A 291 -5.26 17.28 1.92
N LEU A 292 -4.77 16.03 2.01
CA LEU A 292 -5.11 15.13 3.13
C LEU A 292 -4.61 15.65 4.49
N SER A 293 -3.47 16.34 4.54
CA SER A 293 -2.97 16.94 5.79
C SER A 293 -3.91 18.00 6.38
N SER A 294 -4.76 18.60 5.54
CA SER A 294 -5.79 19.54 5.96
C SER A 294 -7.12 18.86 6.37
N GLY A 295 -7.24 17.55 6.11
CA GLY A 295 -8.40 16.72 6.43
C GLY A 295 -8.92 15.91 5.23
N PRO A 296 -9.75 14.87 5.46
CA PRO A 296 -10.27 13.98 4.43
C PRO A 296 -11.53 14.54 3.71
N ASP A 297 -11.46 15.80 3.28
CA ASP A 297 -12.57 16.50 2.64
C ASP A 297 -12.77 16.12 1.16
N LYS A 298 -13.67 16.84 0.46
CA LYS A 298 -13.95 16.61 -0.97
C LYS A 298 -12.71 16.88 -1.85
N GLU A 299 -11.91 17.89 -1.53
CA GLU A 299 -10.72 18.25 -2.30
C GLU A 299 -9.63 17.17 -2.15
N ALA A 300 -9.39 16.71 -0.93
CA ALA A 300 -8.48 15.59 -0.66
C ALA A 300 -8.92 14.32 -1.39
N GLU A 301 -10.21 13.98 -1.38
CA GLU A 301 -10.72 12.82 -2.11
C GLU A 301 -10.49 12.94 -3.62
N ILE A 302 -10.80 14.10 -4.22
CA ILE A 302 -10.55 14.34 -5.64
C ILE A 302 -9.05 14.18 -5.95
N ALA A 303 -8.19 14.83 -5.18
CA ALA A 303 -6.74 14.79 -5.42
C ALA A 303 -6.16 13.37 -5.31
N ILE A 304 -6.56 12.60 -4.29
CA ILE A 304 -6.11 11.22 -4.09
C ILE A 304 -6.59 10.31 -5.23
N ARG A 305 -7.85 10.42 -5.65
CA ARG A 305 -8.39 9.63 -6.76
C ARG A 305 -7.72 9.96 -8.08
N MET A 306 -7.38 11.24 -8.32
CA MET A 306 -6.59 11.65 -9.50
C MET A 306 -5.19 11.03 -9.48
N ALA A 307 -4.51 11.07 -8.32
CA ALA A 307 -3.20 10.45 -8.16
C ALA A 307 -3.24 8.93 -8.41
N SER A 308 -4.24 8.24 -7.85
CA SER A 308 -4.44 6.80 -8.05
C SER A 308 -4.75 6.45 -9.50
N ALA A 309 -5.67 7.17 -10.15
CA ALA A 309 -6.01 6.95 -11.55
C ALA A 309 -4.82 7.16 -12.49
N SER A 310 -4.01 8.20 -12.24
CA SER A 310 -2.78 8.48 -12.98
C SER A 310 -1.72 7.40 -12.74
N GLY A 311 -1.54 6.98 -11.48
CA GLY A 311 -0.58 5.96 -11.10
C GLY A 311 -0.87 4.59 -11.70
N SER A 312 -2.14 4.19 -11.67
CA SER A 312 -2.62 2.92 -12.22
C SER A 312 -2.32 2.79 -13.71
N GLU A 313 -2.46 3.87 -14.48
CA GLU A 313 -2.16 3.88 -15.92
C GLU A 313 -0.65 3.96 -16.17
N ALA A 314 0.03 4.91 -15.53
CA ALA A 314 1.45 5.16 -15.74
C ALA A 314 2.30 3.93 -15.39
N PHE A 315 2.03 3.27 -14.25
CA PHE A 315 2.84 2.15 -13.81
C PHE A 315 2.63 0.89 -14.66
N ALA A 316 1.39 0.62 -15.06
CA ALA A 316 1.10 -0.48 -15.96
C ALA A 316 1.74 -0.27 -17.34
N TYR A 317 1.61 0.93 -17.91
CA TYR A 317 2.24 1.27 -19.19
C TYR A 317 3.76 1.17 -19.12
N ALA A 318 4.39 1.75 -18.09
CA ALA A 318 5.84 1.75 -17.95
C ALA A 318 6.40 0.33 -17.79
N SER A 319 5.73 -0.51 -17.00
CA SER A 319 6.12 -1.91 -16.80
C SER A 319 5.92 -2.77 -18.04
N ASP A 320 4.82 -2.58 -18.77
CA ASP A 320 4.59 -3.26 -20.05
C ASP A 320 5.68 -2.91 -21.09
N ARG A 321 6.02 -1.62 -21.22
CA ARG A 321 7.11 -1.17 -22.10
C ARG A 321 8.46 -1.74 -21.67
N ALA A 322 8.72 -1.86 -20.37
CA ALA A 322 9.94 -2.48 -19.86
C ALA A 322 10.05 -3.94 -20.32
N ILE A 323 8.99 -4.74 -20.19
CA ILE A 323 8.97 -6.13 -20.70
C ILE A 323 9.27 -6.14 -22.20
N GLN A 324 8.54 -5.34 -22.98
CA GLN A 324 8.70 -5.29 -24.43
C GLN A 324 10.13 -4.88 -24.86
N PHE A 325 10.74 -3.92 -24.16
CA PHE A 325 12.04 -3.35 -24.53
C PHE A 325 13.23 -4.25 -24.14
N HIS A 326 13.03 -5.12 -23.16
CA HIS A 326 13.96 -6.22 -22.87
C HIS A 326 13.79 -7.41 -23.85
N GLY A 327 12.76 -7.39 -24.70
CA GLY A 327 12.50 -8.43 -25.70
C GLY A 327 12.26 -9.79 -25.04
N GLY A 328 12.79 -10.87 -25.63
CA GLY A 328 12.65 -12.22 -25.07
C GLY A 328 13.19 -12.35 -23.63
N PHE A 329 14.18 -11.54 -23.24
CA PHE A 329 14.67 -11.52 -21.86
C PHE A 329 13.61 -10.98 -20.89
N GLY A 330 12.78 -10.02 -21.29
CA GLY A 330 11.67 -9.51 -20.46
C GLY A 330 10.68 -10.60 -20.02
N PHE A 331 10.59 -11.71 -20.77
CA PHE A 331 9.72 -12.85 -20.45
C PHE A 331 10.39 -13.91 -19.56
N THR A 332 11.66 -13.73 -19.16
CA THR A 332 12.33 -14.66 -18.24
C THR A 332 12.24 -14.19 -16.80
N TYR A 333 12.24 -15.14 -15.86
CA TYR A 333 12.28 -14.84 -14.43
C TYR A 333 13.53 -14.06 -14.02
N ASP A 334 14.63 -14.17 -14.76
CA ASP A 334 15.88 -13.44 -14.51
C ASP A 334 15.77 -11.93 -14.80
N CYS A 335 14.79 -11.51 -15.61
CA CYS A 335 14.62 -10.10 -15.92
C CYS A 335 13.85 -9.37 -14.81
N ASN A 336 14.47 -8.32 -14.27
CA ASN A 336 13.91 -7.50 -13.20
C ASN A 336 12.63 -6.75 -13.61
N ALA A 337 12.40 -6.53 -14.91
CA ALA A 337 11.18 -5.89 -15.41
C ALA A 337 9.91 -6.66 -14.98
N GLN A 338 10.00 -7.98 -14.78
CA GLN A 338 8.87 -8.77 -14.32
C GLN A 338 8.42 -8.43 -12.90
N LEU A 339 9.34 -8.02 -12.02
CA LEU A 339 9.00 -7.61 -10.65
C LEU A 339 8.11 -6.37 -10.69
N TYR A 340 8.49 -5.37 -11.50
CA TYR A 340 7.69 -4.15 -11.69
C TYR A 340 6.35 -4.44 -12.37
N MET A 341 6.31 -5.31 -13.39
CA MET A 341 5.05 -5.68 -14.05
C MET A 341 4.07 -6.35 -13.10
N ARG A 342 4.54 -7.33 -12.31
CA ARG A 342 3.70 -8.00 -11.31
C ARG A 342 3.22 -7.01 -10.24
N ARG A 343 4.11 -6.14 -9.75
CA ARG A 343 3.75 -5.10 -8.76
C ARG A 343 2.75 -4.10 -9.32
N ALA A 344 2.91 -3.66 -10.57
CA ALA A 344 1.97 -2.76 -11.23
C ALA A 344 0.57 -3.39 -11.32
N LEU A 345 0.48 -4.65 -11.76
CA LEU A 345 -0.79 -5.37 -11.82
C LEU A 345 -1.41 -5.55 -10.43
N TRP A 346 -0.61 -5.84 -9.40
CA TRP A 346 -1.10 -5.90 -8.03
C TRP A 346 -1.71 -4.56 -7.58
N CYS A 347 -0.97 -3.47 -7.74
CA CYS A 347 -1.39 -2.12 -7.33
C CYS A 347 -2.69 -1.66 -8.01
N GLN A 348 -2.95 -2.04 -9.27
CA GLN A 348 -4.18 -1.68 -9.98
C GLN A 348 -5.45 -2.14 -9.28
N TYR A 349 -5.41 -3.26 -8.54
CA TYR A 349 -6.57 -3.82 -7.87
C TYR A 349 -6.63 -3.49 -6.37
N GLN A 350 -5.66 -2.73 -5.84
CA GLN A 350 -5.67 -2.25 -4.46
C GLN A 350 -6.44 -0.92 -4.38
N GLY A 351 -7.77 -1.03 -4.25
CA GLY A 351 -8.71 0.10 -4.20
C GLY A 351 -9.39 0.41 -5.53
N GLY A 352 -9.13 -0.38 -6.57
CA GLY A 352 -9.72 -0.28 -7.91
C GLY A 352 -8.87 0.50 -8.92
N ASP A 353 -8.96 0.10 -10.19
CA ASP A 353 -8.11 0.57 -11.28
C ASP A 353 -8.44 1.99 -11.76
N GLN A 354 -7.74 2.45 -12.79
CA GLN A 354 -7.99 3.75 -13.40
C GLN A 354 -9.46 3.98 -13.80
N VAL A 355 -10.12 2.98 -14.39
CA VAL A 355 -11.50 3.12 -14.87
C VAL A 355 -12.44 3.30 -13.67
N TYR A 356 -12.24 2.50 -12.62
CA TYR A 356 -12.99 2.61 -11.38
C TYR A 356 -12.79 3.97 -10.70
N GLN A 357 -11.55 4.44 -10.55
CA GLN A 357 -11.29 5.75 -9.94
C GLN A 357 -11.86 6.91 -10.76
N LYS A 358 -11.78 6.85 -12.09
CA LYS A 358 -12.37 7.89 -12.97
C LYS A 358 -13.88 7.95 -12.81
N LYS A 359 -14.56 6.81 -12.66
CA LYS A 359 -16.01 6.76 -12.41
C LYS A 359 -16.39 7.44 -11.09
N LEU A 360 -15.61 7.24 -10.03
CA LEU A 360 -15.85 7.90 -8.75
C LEU A 360 -15.53 9.41 -8.80
N LEU A 361 -14.51 9.80 -9.55
CA LEU A 361 -14.20 11.21 -9.83
C LEU A 361 -15.31 11.91 -10.59
N GLU A 362 -15.98 11.23 -11.53
CA GLU A 362 -17.08 11.80 -12.31
C GLU A 362 -18.18 12.35 -11.39
N THR A 363 -18.58 11.58 -10.38
CA THR A 363 -19.56 12.03 -9.37
C THR A 363 -19.05 13.24 -8.58
N LEU A 364 -17.77 13.30 -8.25
CA LEU A 364 -17.22 14.39 -7.43
C LEU A 364 -16.99 15.69 -8.21
N LEU A 365 -16.72 15.61 -9.52
CA LEU A 365 -16.37 16.75 -10.36
C LEU A 365 -17.56 17.37 -11.10
N LEU A 366 -18.61 16.59 -11.33
CA LEU A 366 -19.81 17.03 -12.05
C LEU A 366 -20.97 17.45 -11.13
N ASP A 367 -20.86 17.16 -9.83
CA ASP A 367 -21.68 17.73 -8.75
C ASP A 367 -21.05 19.02 -8.19
#